data_AF-A0A9P6EDA8-F1
#
_entry.id   AF-A0A9P6EDA8-F1
#
_cell.length_a   1.000
_cell.length_b   1.000
_cell.length_c   1.000
_cell.angle_alpha   90.00
_cell.angle_beta   90.00
_cell.angle_gamma   90.00
#
_symmetry.space_group_name_H-M   'P 1'
#
loop_
_entity.id
_entity.type
_entity.pdbx_description
1 polymer ?
#
loop_
_entity_poly.entity_id
_entity_poly.type
_entity_poly.pdbx_seq_one_letter_code
_entity_poly.pdbx_strand_id
1 'polypeptide(L)'
;MSKNEIDVAKAKAAAPSGGGKAAKKKKWSKGKVKDKAQHAVTLDKPTYDRILKEVPTFKFISQSILIERLKINGSLARIAIRHLEKDKQIKKIVHHSAQLIYTRATGGAE
;
A
#
# COMPACT_ATOMS: atom_id res chain seq x y z
N MET A 1 -49.34 32.98 -22.04
CA MET A 1 -48.94 33.49 -20.71
C MET A 1 -47.53 32.97 -20.44
N SER A 2 -46.53 33.67 -21.00
CA SER A 2 -45.51 34.47 -20.26
C SER A 2 -44.44 33.58 -19.60
N LYS A 3 -43.42 33.12 -20.33
CA LYS A 3 -42.08 33.78 -20.49
C LYS A 3 -41.52 34.33 -19.17
N ASN A 4 -40.56 33.61 -18.59
CA ASN A 4 -39.67 34.09 -17.54
C ASN A 4 -38.33 34.49 -18.19
N GLU A 5 -38.11 35.78 -18.32
CA GLU A 5 -36.78 36.40 -18.41
C GLU A 5 -36.93 37.91 -18.17
N ILE A 6 -36.32 38.44 -17.09
CA ILE A 6 -35.95 39.85 -16.99
C ILE A 6 -34.64 39.93 -16.20
N ASP A 7 -33.54 40.06 -16.93
CA ASP A 7 -32.34 40.78 -16.52
C ASP A 7 -32.68 42.26 -16.29
N VAL A 8 -32.32 42.83 -15.13
CA VAL A 8 -32.01 44.26 -15.05
C VAL A 8 -30.64 44.46 -14.43
N ALA A 9 -29.76 44.88 -15.32
CA ALA A 9 -28.45 45.42 -15.11
C ALA A 9 -28.41 46.63 -14.14
N LYS A 10 -27.24 46.78 -13.51
CA LYS A 10 -26.32 47.94 -13.68
C LYS A 10 -25.92 48.67 -12.39
N ALA A 11 -24.69 48.34 -11.99
CA ALA A 11 -23.58 49.24 -11.69
C ALA A 11 -23.65 50.17 -10.46
N LYS A 12 -22.72 49.93 -9.53
CA LYS A 12 -21.76 50.97 -9.15
C LYS A 12 -20.37 50.51 -9.56
N ALA A 13 -19.75 51.27 -10.47
CA ALA A 13 -18.39 51.11 -10.90
C ALA A 13 -17.51 52.16 -10.21
N ALA A 14 -16.38 51.72 -9.65
CA ALA A 14 -15.12 52.44 -9.63
C ALA A 14 -14.00 51.41 -9.37
N ALA A 15 -13.21 51.16 -10.42
CA ALA A 15 -12.07 50.23 -10.49
C ALA A 15 -10.79 50.88 -9.88
N PRO A 16 -9.55 50.33 -10.02
CA PRO A 16 -9.11 49.01 -10.50
C PRO A 16 -8.03 48.37 -9.57
N SER A 17 -7.45 47.27 -10.03
CA SER A 17 -6.18 46.67 -9.60
C SER A 17 -6.27 45.57 -8.53
N GLY A 18 -5.62 44.44 -8.83
CA GLY A 18 -5.50 43.31 -7.93
C GLY A 18 -6.00 41.97 -8.48
N GLY A 19 -6.09 41.82 -9.81
CA GLY A 19 -6.15 40.51 -10.43
C GLY A 19 -4.97 39.66 -9.99
N GLY A 20 -5.21 38.76 -9.04
CA GLY A 20 -4.19 37.87 -8.50
C GLY A 20 -4.84 36.56 -8.10
N LYS A 21 -5.21 35.76 -9.11
CA LYS A 21 -5.29 34.30 -8.97
C LYS A 21 -4.14 33.92 -8.07
N ALA A 22 -4.42 33.41 -6.86
CA ALA A 22 -3.41 32.95 -5.90
C ALA A 22 -2.30 32.31 -6.72
N ALA A 23 -1.19 33.05 -6.82
CA ALA A 23 -0.20 32.87 -7.87
C ALA A 23 0.09 31.39 -7.91
N LYS A 24 -0.17 30.77 -9.07
CA LYS A 24 0.01 29.33 -9.30
C LYS A 24 1.47 29.06 -8.96
N LYS A 25 1.75 28.74 -7.68
CA LYS A 25 3.10 28.70 -7.12
C LYS A 25 3.87 27.79 -8.04
N LYS A 26 4.93 28.31 -8.66
CA LYS A 26 5.73 27.59 -9.64
C LYS A 26 6.18 26.30 -8.96
N LYS A 27 5.55 25.19 -9.33
CA LYS A 27 5.81 23.89 -8.74
C LYS A 27 7.04 23.36 -9.47
N TRP A 28 8.21 23.66 -8.91
CA TRP A 28 9.54 23.29 -9.44
C TRP A 28 9.71 21.78 -9.62
N SER A 29 8.83 20.97 -9.04
CA SER A 29 8.76 19.53 -9.28
C SER A 29 7.30 19.06 -9.44
N LYS A 30 6.96 18.62 -10.66
CA LYS A 30 5.75 17.82 -10.88
C LYS A 30 6.05 16.41 -10.38
N GLY A 31 5.60 16.09 -9.17
CA GLY A 31 5.80 14.76 -8.59
C GLY A 31 5.28 13.68 -9.53
N LYS A 32 6.18 12.78 -9.96
CA LYS A 32 5.81 11.59 -10.72
C LYS A 32 5.05 10.66 -9.78
N VAL A 33 3.76 10.48 -10.02
CA VAL A 33 2.94 9.56 -9.23
C VAL A 33 3.29 8.14 -9.65
N LYS A 34 3.72 7.32 -8.70
CA LYS A 34 3.87 5.88 -8.89
C LYS A 34 2.47 5.25 -8.79
N ASP A 35 2.17 4.27 -9.65
CA ASP A 35 0.92 3.53 -9.58
C ASP A 35 0.70 2.93 -8.20
N LYS A 36 -0.55 3.02 -7.74
CA LYS A 36 -0.96 2.54 -6.43
C LYS A 36 -0.92 1.02 -6.45
N ALA A 37 0.01 0.43 -5.72
CA ALA A 37 0.07 -1.01 -5.54
C ALA A 37 -1.17 -1.47 -4.75
N GLN A 38 -1.84 -2.50 -5.26
CA GLN A 38 -2.96 -3.14 -4.55
C GLN A 38 -2.49 -4.46 -3.94
N HIS A 39 -2.64 -4.57 -2.63
CA HIS A 39 -2.27 -5.78 -1.87
C HIS A 39 -3.53 -6.43 -1.29
N ALA A 40 -3.58 -7.76 -1.31
CA ALA A 40 -4.68 -8.50 -0.72
C ALA A 40 -4.68 -8.33 0.81
N VAL A 41 -5.85 -8.02 1.37
CA VAL A 41 -6.06 -7.84 2.82
C VAL A 41 -6.88 -8.98 3.41
N THR A 42 -7.66 -9.67 2.59
CA THR A 42 -8.41 -10.89 2.93
C THR A 42 -7.62 -12.13 2.50
N LEU A 43 -7.85 -13.23 3.21
CA LEU A 43 -7.23 -14.51 2.95
C LEU A 43 -8.20 -15.38 2.13
N ASP A 44 -7.86 -15.61 0.88
CA ASP A 44 -8.61 -16.50 0.00
C ASP A 44 -7.96 -17.88 -0.02
N LYS A 45 -8.74 -18.95 -0.23
CA LYS A 45 -8.21 -20.31 -0.35
C LYS A 45 -7.00 -20.45 -1.32
N PRO A 46 -7.02 -19.89 -2.54
CA PRO A 46 -5.85 -19.97 -3.43
C PRO A 46 -4.64 -19.19 -2.93
N THR A 47 -4.82 -18.12 -2.14
CA THR A 47 -3.70 -17.39 -1.53
C THR A 47 -3.09 -18.18 -0.38
N TYR A 48 -3.93 -18.85 0.41
CA TYR A 48 -3.50 -19.71 1.51
C TYR A 48 -2.66 -20.88 1.01
N ASP A 49 -3.16 -21.61 0.00
CA ASP A 49 -2.46 -22.76 -0.57
C ASP A 49 -1.11 -22.37 -1.19
N ARG A 50 -1.02 -21.15 -1.77
CA ARG A 50 0.25 -20.60 -2.28
C ARG A 50 1.23 -20.26 -1.16
N ILE A 51 0.77 -19.64 -0.08
CA ILE A 51 1.62 -19.31 1.08
C ILE A 51 2.27 -20.59 1.64
N LEU A 52 1.49 -21.64 1.86
CA LEU A 52 1.98 -22.90 2.42
C LEU A 52 3.02 -23.60 1.52
N LYS A 53 2.87 -23.49 0.20
CA LYS A 53 3.78 -24.13 -0.75
C LYS A 53 5.04 -23.31 -1.01
N GLU A 54 4.90 -22.01 -1.23
CA GLU A 54 5.99 -21.16 -1.71
C GLU A 54 6.88 -20.67 -0.58
N VAL A 55 6.32 -20.28 0.57
CA VAL A 55 7.10 -19.61 1.63
C VAL A 55 8.22 -20.49 2.20
N PRO A 56 8.01 -21.80 2.46
CA PRO A 56 9.07 -22.68 2.96
C PRO A 56 10.22 -22.88 1.96
N THR A 57 10.04 -22.56 0.68
CA THR A 57 11.12 -22.70 -0.33
C THR A 57 12.15 -21.57 -0.22
N PHE A 58 11.74 -20.41 0.30
CA PHE A 58 12.56 -19.21 0.31
C PHE A 58 13.70 -19.31 1.33
N LYS A 59 14.92 -18.92 0.91
CA LYS A 59 16.07 -18.88 1.80
C LYS A 59 15.96 -17.77 2.85
N PHE A 60 15.42 -16.61 2.46
CA PHE A 60 15.23 -15.46 3.34
C PHE A 60 13.75 -15.10 3.39
N ILE A 61 13.19 -15.06 4.59
CA ILE A 61 11.77 -14.88 4.85
C ILE A 61 11.61 -13.68 5.78
N SER A 62 10.89 -12.66 5.30
CA SER A 62 10.52 -11.47 6.06
C SER A 62 9.21 -10.88 5.51
N GLN A 63 8.57 -10.01 6.31
CA GLN A 63 7.33 -9.36 5.92
C GLN A 63 7.42 -8.63 4.57
N SER A 64 8.55 -7.97 4.26
CA SER A 64 8.76 -7.25 3.00
C SER A 64 8.78 -8.19 1.78
N ILE A 65 9.36 -9.38 1.92
CA ILE A 65 9.46 -10.36 0.83
C ILE A 65 8.09 -10.94 0.49
N LEU A 66 7.26 -11.18 1.50
CA LEU A 66 5.91 -11.69 1.29
C LEU A 66 5.03 -10.65 0.58
N ILE A 67 5.20 -9.36 0.91
CA ILE A 67 4.49 -8.26 0.22
C ILE A 67 4.92 -8.19 -1.25
N GLU A 68 6.21 -8.31 -1.53
CA GLU A 68 6.75 -8.21 -2.89
C GLU A 68 6.30 -9.37 -3.79
N ARG A 69 6.40 -10.61 -3.28
CA ARG A 69 6.18 -11.84 -4.06
C ARG A 69 4.72 -12.26 -4.11
N LEU A 70 4.06 -12.34 -2.95
CA LEU A 70 2.70 -12.87 -2.83
C LEU A 70 1.62 -11.79 -2.95
N LYS A 71 2.02 -10.50 -2.99
CA LYS A 71 1.13 -9.34 -3.06
C LYS A 71 0.10 -9.29 -1.92
N ILE A 72 0.47 -9.80 -0.75
CA ILE A 72 -0.35 -9.72 0.47
C ILE A 72 0.04 -8.51 1.32
N ASN A 73 -0.90 -8.01 2.13
CA ASN A 73 -0.65 -6.93 3.07
C ASN A 73 0.29 -7.37 4.21
N GLY A 74 1.01 -6.42 4.81
CA GLY A 74 1.94 -6.67 5.91
C GLY A 74 1.28 -7.19 7.19
N SER A 75 -0.02 -6.95 7.39
CA SER A 75 -0.79 -7.58 8.48
C SER A 75 -0.93 -9.09 8.28
N LEU A 76 -1.34 -9.52 7.08
CA LEU A 76 -1.44 -10.93 6.71
C LEU A 76 -0.07 -11.61 6.73
N ALA A 77 0.97 -10.95 6.20
CA ALA A 77 2.33 -11.48 6.21
C ALA A 77 2.82 -11.82 7.63
N ARG A 78 2.54 -10.95 8.61
CA ARG A 78 2.89 -11.20 10.02
C ARG A 78 2.14 -12.39 10.60
N ILE A 79 0.86 -12.56 10.27
CA ILE A 79 0.05 -13.70 10.73
C ILE A 79 0.55 -14.99 10.06
N ALA A 80 0.81 -14.96 8.75
CA ALA A 80 1.32 -16.10 8.00
C ALA A 80 2.66 -16.60 8.54
N ILE A 81 3.60 -15.70 8.84
CA ILE A 81 4.88 -16.07 9.45
C ILE A 81 4.66 -16.77 10.80
N ARG A 82 3.79 -16.24 11.67
CA ARG A 82 3.46 -16.87 12.96
C ARG A 82 2.82 -18.24 12.80
N HIS A 83 1.99 -18.44 11.77
CA HIS A 83 1.37 -19.73 11.48
C HIS A 83 2.42 -20.76 11.03
N LEU A 84 3.26 -20.38 10.06
CA LEU A 84 4.34 -21.24 9.55
C LEU A 84 5.40 -21.56 10.63
N GLU A 85 5.64 -20.64 11.55
CA GLU A 85 6.50 -20.86 12.72
C GLU A 85 5.89 -21.89 13.67
N LYS A 86 4.57 -21.82 13.95
CA LYS A 86 3.86 -22.83 14.77
C LYS A 86 3.91 -24.22 14.15
N ASP A 87 3.76 -24.29 12.82
CA ASP A 87 3.84 -25.55 12.06
C ASP A 87 5.28 -26.03 11.84
N LYS A 88 6.28 -25.30 12.35
CA LYS A 88 7.72 -25.59 12.24
C LYS A 88 8.24 -25.71 10.80
N GLN A 89 7.57 -25.09 9.83
CA GLN A 89 8.01 -25.08 8.43
C GLN A 89 9.15 -24.07 8.17
N ILE A 90 9.27 -23.07 9.05
CA ILE A 90 10.30 -22.02 8.98
C ILE A 90 11.02 -21.90 10.33
N LYS A 91 12.31 -21.60 10.28
CA LYS A 91 13.15 -21.38 11.46
C LYS A 91 13.38 -19.89 11.67
N LYS A 92 13.27 -19.45 12.91
CA LYS A 92 13.50 -18.08 13.33
C LYS A 92 14.99 -17.82 13.52
N ILE A 93 15.48 -16.70 13.00
CA ILE A 93 16.88 -16.28 13.17
C ILE A 93 16.94 -15.08 14.11
N VAL A 94 16.22 -14.00 13.76
CA VAL A 94 16.23 -12.75 14.54
C VAL A 94 14.81 -12.32 14.86
N HIS A 95 14.60 -11.95 16.11
CA HIS A 95 13.35 -11.40 16.60
C HIS A 95 13.56 -10.01 17.18
N HIS A 96 13.21 -9.00 16.39
CA HIS A 96 13.16 -7.62 16.83
C HIS A 96 11.77 -7.06 16.56
N SER A 97 11.33 -6.08 17.36
CA SER A 97 9.99 -5.47 17.22
C SER A 97 9.77 -4.86 15.84
N ALA A 98 10.82 -4.27 15.26
CA ALA A 98 10.80 -3.67 13.92
C ALA A 98 11.13 -4.65 12.78
N GLN A 99 11.81 -5.76 13.07
CA GLN A 99 12.32 -6.66 12.03
C GLN A 99 12.25 -8.13 12.44
N LEU A 100 11.56 -8.89 11.60
CA LEU A 100 11.37 -10.33 11.73
C LEU A 100 12.13 -11.03 10.61
N ILE A 101 13.10 -11.88 10.98
CA ILE A 101 13.94 -12.61 10.03
C ILE A 101 13.83 -14.10 10.29
N TYR A 102 13.43 -14.81 9.25
CA TYR A 102 13.25 -16.26 9.22
C TYR A 102 14.00 -16.85 8.03
N THR A 103 14.30 -18.15 8.11
CA THR A 103 14.80 -18.99 7.02
C THR A 103 13.91 -20.20 6.86
N ARG A 104 13.92 -20.83 5.68
CA ARG A 104 13.37 -22.17 5.51
C ARG A 104 13.92 -23.15 6.53
N ALA A 105 13.10 -24.12 6.94
CA ALA A 105 13.59 -25.28 7.66
C ALA A 105 14.43 -26.14 6.70
N THR A 106 15.73 -26.22 6.94
CA THR A 106 16.54 -27.31 6.40
C THR A 106 16.25 -28.53 7.25
N GLY A 107 16.00 -29.70 6.65
CA GLY A 107 15.80 -30.98 7.36
C GLY A 107 17.00 -31.44 8.20
N GLY A 108 17.96 -30.55 8.48
CA GLY A 108 18.92 -30.70 9.55
C GLY A 108 18.19 -30.49 10.87
N ALA A 109 17.96 -31.62 11.53
CA ALA A 109 17.56 -31.73 12.92
C ALA A 109 18.32 -30.72 13.79
N GLU A 110 17.55 -29.98 14.57
CA GLU A 110 17.87 -29.66 15.96
C GLU A 110 16.56 -29.80 16.74
#